data_AF-A0A452RRH1-F1
#
_entry.id   AF-A0A452RRH1-F1
#
_cell.length_a   1.000
_cell.length_b   1.000
_cell.length_c   1.000
_cell.angle_alpha   90.00
_cell.angle_beta   90.00
_cell.angle_gamma   90.00
#
_symmetry.space_group_name_H-M   'P 1'
#
loop_
_entity.id
_entity.type
_entity.pdbx_description
1 polymer ?
#
loop_
_entity_poly.entity_id
_entity_poly.type
_entity_poly.pdbx_seq_one_letter_code
_entity_poly.pdbx_strand_id
1 'polypeptide(L)' 'MTNFPDSSVMSSTEMVNGHKVTTKRIVENGQERVEVEEDGQLKSVTINGKEQLKRVDNK' A
#
# COMPACT_ATOMS: atom_id res chain seq x y z
N MET A 1 16.68 21.69 -5.25
CA MET A 1 16.54 20.43 -4.48
C MET A 1 15.06 20.23 -4.27
N THR A 2 14.50 19.15 -4.82
CA THR A 2 13.07 18.85 -4.80
C THR A 2 12.57 18.78 -3.36
N ASN A 3 11.62 19.64 -3.01
CA ASN A 3 10.89 19.62 -1.75
C ASN A 3 10.04 18.35 -1.72
N PHE A 4 10.59 17.22 -1.25
CA PHE A 4 9.74 16.15 -0.78
C PHE A 4 9.17 16.63 0.56
N PRO A 5 7.85 16.85 0.70
CA PRO A 5 7.25 16.98 2.01
C PRO A 5 7.67 15.77 2.85
N ASP A 6 7.81 15.94 4.16
CA ASP A 6 8.07 14.87 5.15
C ASP A 6 7.13 13.64 5.01
N SER A 7 6.08 13.76 4.20
CA SER A 7 5.16 12.74 3.76
C SER A 7 4.93 12.75 2.23
N SER A 8 5.29 11.69 1.51
CA SER A 8 4.92 11.45 0.10
C SER A 8 3.87 10.35 0.01
N VAL A 9 2.80 10.56 -0.76
CA VAL A 9 1.76 9.56 -1.00
C VAL A 9 1.63 9.33 -2.49
N MET A 10 1.74 8.08 -2.90
CA MET A 10 1.56 7.61 -4.26
C MET A 10 0.45 6.57 -4.26
N SER A 11 -0.49 6.68 -5.21
CA SER A 11 -1.56 5.71 -5.39
C SER A 11 -1.64 5.38 -6.86
N SER A 12 -1.55 4.10 -7.19
CA SER A 12 -1.74 3.59 -8.55
C SER A 12 -2.92 2.65 -8.58
N THR A 13 -3.68 2.66 -9.66
CA THR A 13 -4.77 1.72 -9.90
C THR A 13 -4.55 1.10 -11.26
N GLU A 14 -4.55 -0.22 -11.31
CA GLU A 14 -4.29 -1.01 -12.50
C GLU A 14 -5.28 -2.18 -12.58
N MET A 15 -5.57 -2.65 -13.79
CA MET A 15 -6.39 -3.84 -14.01
C MET A 15 -5.46 -5.02 -14.29
N VAL A 16 -5.44 -6.00 -13.38
CA VAL A 16 -4.60 -7.20 -13.48
C VAL A 16 -5.52 -8.41 -13.57
N ASN A 17 -5.44 -9.17 -14.67
CA ASN A 17 -6.29 -10.36 -14.90
C ASN A 17 -7.81 -10.11 -14.75
N GLY A 18 -8.29 -8.89 -15.03
CA GLY A 18 -9.70 -8.50 -14.86
C GLY A 18 -10.07 -8.05 -13.44
N HIS A 19 -9.13 -8.09 -12.50
CA HIS A 19 -9.28 -7.60 -11.13
C HIS A 19 -8.75 -6.18 -11.01
N LYS A 20 -9.45 -5.33 -10.24
CA LYS A 20 -9.00 -3.95 -9.98
C LYS A 20 -7.98 -3.97 -8.84
N VAL A 21 -6.71 -3.76 -9.16
CA VAL A 21 -5.63 -3.67 -8.17
C VAL A 21 -5.30 -2.21 -7.90
N THR A 22 -5.35 -1.80 -6.64
CA THR A 22 -4.98 -0.46 -6.18
C THR A 22 -3.80 -0.57 -5.24
N THR A 23 -2.67 0.01 -5.62
CA THR A 23 -1.45 0.02 -4.81
C THR A 23 -1.20 1.42 -4.28
N LYS A 24 -1.25 1.58 -2.96
CA LYS A 24 -0.94 2.85 -2.27
C LYS A 24 0.41 2.73 -1.59
N ARG A 25 1.34 3.61 -1.92
CA ARG A 25 2.63 3.78 -1.25
C ARG A 25 2.63 5.11 -0.50
N ILE A 26 2.81 5.04 0.81
CA ILE A 26 2.87 6.17 1.72
C ILE A 26 4.27 6.17 2.32
N VAL A 27 5.02 7.26 2.16
CA VAL A 27 6.32 7.47 2.77
C VAL A 27 6.16 8.62 3.74
N GLU A 28 6.21 8.39 5.05
CA GLU A 28 6.02 9.43 6.07
C GLU A 28 7.06 9.30 7.16
N ASN A 29 7.71 10.41 7.55
CA ASN A 29 8.74 10.43 8.61
C ASN A 29 9.86 9.38 8.39
N GLY A 30 10.21 9.11 7.12
CA GLY A 30 11.19 8.08 6.74
C GLY A 30 10.69 6.63 6.84
N GLN A 31 9.42 6.41 7.14
CA GLN A 31 8.79 5.09 7.08
C GLN A 31 8.03 4.91 5.75
N GLU A 32 8.31 3.83 5.04
CA GLU A 32 7.55 3.44 3.85
C GLU A 32 6.45 2.44 4.22
N ARG A 33 5.22 2.69 3.77
CA ARG A 33 4.09 1.77 3.85
C ARG A 33 3.52 1.56 2.46
N VAL A 34 3.33 0.31 2.06
CA VAL A 34 2.71 -0.08 0.79
C VAL A 34 1.48 -0.92 1.09
N GLU A 35 0.35 -0.53 0.53
CA GLU A 35 -0.95 -1.20 0.68
C GLU A 35 -1.43 -1.66 -0.69
N VAL A 36 -1.79 -2.94 -0.81
CA VAL A 36 -2.29 -3.54 -2.05
C VAL A 36 -3.73 -3.99 -1.85
N GLU A 37 -4.66 -3.33 -2.52
CA GLU A 37 -6.08 -3.62 -2.53
C GLU A 37 -6.46 -4.29 -3.86
N GLU A 38 -7.08 -5.46 -3.82
CA GLU A 38 -7.60 -6.17 -5.00
C GLU A 38 -9.13 -6.25 -4.90
N ASP A 39 -9.83 -5.72 -5.90
CA ASP A 39 -11.30 -5.63 -5.95
C ASP A 39 -11.93 -4.98 -4.71
N GLY A 40 -11.22 -4.03 -4.10
CA GLY A 40 -11.63 -3.34 -2.87
C GLY A 40 -11.35 -4.12 -1.58
N GLN A 41 -10.69 -5.28 -1.66
CA GLN A 41 -10.22 -6.04 -0.52
C GLN A 41 -8.72 -5.81 -0.31
N LEU A 42 -8.33 -5.31 0.85
CA LEU A 42 -6.90 -5.15 1.18
C LEU A 42 -6.25 -6.52 1.35
N LYS A 43 -5.39 -6.90 0.40
CA LYS A 43 -4.69 -8.19 0.38
C LYS A 43 -3.43 -8.15 1.24
N SER A 44 -2.66 -7.07 1.09
CA SER A 44 -1.32 -6.99 1.66
C SER A 44 -1.02 -5.58 2.14
N VAL A 45 -0.29 -5.50 3.25
CA VAL A 45 0.33 -4.26 3.72
C VAL A 45 1.78 -4.56 3.99
N THR A 46 2.70 -3.72 3.52
CA THR A 46 4.13 -3.82 3.79
C THR A 46 4.61 -2.53 4.42
N ILE A 47 5.27 -2.61 5.56
CA ILE A 47 5.80 -1.43 6.27
C ILE A 47 7.31 -1.60 6.41
N ASN A 48 8.10 -0.68 5.86
CA ASN A 48 9.56 -0.69 5.83
C ASN A 48 10.13 -2.02 5.31
N GLY A 49 9.52 -2.55 4.24
CA GLY A 49 9.88 -3.85 3.66
C GLY A 49 9.43 -5.07 4.48
N LYS A 50 8.69 -4.88 5.58
CA LYS A 50 8.12 -5.98 6.40
C LYS A 50 6.66 -6.16 6.06
N GLU A 51 6.32 -7.30 5.48
CA GLU A 51 4.94 -7.67 5.21
C GLU A 51 4.16 -7.79 6.53
N GLN A 52 3.15 -6.96 6.67
CA GLN A 52 2.10 -7.03 7.68
C GLN A 52 0.98 -7.87 7.08
N LEU A 53 1.08 -9.19 7.23
CA LEU A 53 -0.03 -10.07 6.93
C LEU A 53 -1.22 -9.63 7.80
N LYS A 54 -2.30 -9.17 7.17
CA LYS A 54 -3.57 -9.00 7.86
C LYS A 54 -4.00 -10.39 8.32
N ARG A 55 -3.81 -10.70 9.60
CA ARG A 55 -4.55 -11.78 10.23
C ARG A 55 -6.01 -11.35 10.17
N VAL A 56 -6.76 -11.92 9.25
CA VAL A 56 -8.21 -12.00 9.38
C VAL A 56 -8.43 -12.96 10.54
N ASP A 57 -8.45 -12.43 11.76
CA ASP A 57 -8.95 -13.14 12.92
C ASP A 57 -10.46 -13.34 12.70
N ASN A 58 -10.80 -14.39 11.95
CA ASN A 58 -12.18 -14.85 11.81
C ASN A 58 -12.51 -15.67 13.06
N LYS A 59 -13.06 -15.02 14.09
CA LYS A 59 -13.69 -15.68 15.24
C LYS A 59 -15.21 -15.61 15.14
#